data_AF-A0A9E3T5H2-F1
#
_entry.id   AF-A0A9E3T5H2-F1
#
_cell.length_a   1.000
_cell.length_b   1.000
_cell.length_c   1.000
_cell.angle_alpha   90.00
_cell.angle_beta   90.00
_cell.angle_gamma   90.00
#
_symmetry.space_group_name_H-M   'P 1'
#
loop_
_entity.id
_entity.type
_entity.pdbx_description
1 polymer ?
#
loop_
_entity_poly.entity_id
_entity_poly.type
_entity_poly.pdbx_seq_one_letter_code
_entity_poly.pdbx_strand_id
1 'polypeptide(L)'
;ILVGILGTYFHLVRAGIIGTVAQGRTVDALIWAPPFLGPSFMILTGALGISAAWIEHPTNSGRLRLLGSAHVQMPYNKTRAYFLIVAMFNLGTTISSVMDHARLNFDNPYVWLPTVSGLFAVVAAVALGFITKPTRTDLVTYATATGMQVVIGLIGGLLHLNSTLLSQPAIVVERFIRGSPLLAPFLIAFVGFLGLIVLLDPAEEAESPPTD
;
A
#
# COMPACT_ATOMS: atom_id res chain seq x y z
N ILE A 1 9.76 3.75 9.85
CA ILE A 1 10.90 4.09 8.95
C ILE A 1 12.15 3.26 9.23
N LEU A 2 12.87 3.45 10.36
CA LEU A 2 14.13 2.72 10.62
C LEU A 2 13.99 1.19 10.55
N VAL A 3 12.95 0.65 11.20
CA VAL A 3 12.63 -0.79 11.13
C VAL A 3 12.39 -1.25 9.68
N GLY A 4 11.72 -0.44 8.88
CA GLY A 4 11.47 -0.74 7.47
C GLY A 4 12.75 -0.71 6.63
N ILE A 5 13.63 0.28 6.83
CA ILE A 5 14.93 0.37 6.14
C ILE A 5 15.80 -0.85 6.47
N LEU A 6 15.99 -1.13 7.76
CA LEU A 6 16.80 -2.27 8.22
C LEU A 6 16.20 -3.60 7.76
N GLY A 7 14.88 -3.75 7.87
CA GLY A 7 14.18 -4.96 7.40
C GLY A 7 14.35 -5.17 5.90
N THR A 8 14.17 -4.13 5.08
CA THR A 8 14.39 -4.22 3.62
C THR A 8 15.82 -4.62 3.32
N TYR A 9 16.80 -3.99 3.97
CA TYR A 9 18.22 -4.32 3.80
C TYR A 9 18.50 -5.80 4.10
N PHE A 10 18.12 -6.29 5.29
CA PHE A 10 18.36 -7.69 5.66
C PHE A 10 17.61 -8.69 4.77
N HIS A 11 16.42 -8.34 4.29
CA HIS A 11 15.70 -9.17 3.31
C HIS A 11 16.42 -9.24 1.96
N LEU A 12 16.97 -8.12 1.46
CA LEU A 12 17.73 -8.08 0.21
C LEU A 12 19.06 -8.83 0.32
N VAL A 13 19.75 -8.72 1.47
CA VAL A 13 20.96 -9.52 1.77
C VAL A 13 20.61 -11.00 1.82
N ARG A 14 19.53 -11.39 2.51
CA ARG A 14 19.08 -12.79 2.60
C ARG A 14 18.63 -13.36 1.24
N ALA A 15 18.02 -12.53 0.39
CA ALA A 15 17.69 -12.89 -0.98
C ALA A 15 18.95 -13.08 -1.87
N GLY A 16 20.12 -12.61 -1.41
CA GLY A 16 21.37 -12.65 -2.18
C GLY A 16 21.44 -11.58 -3.27
N ILE A 17 20.58 -10.56 -3.19
CA ILE A 17 20.57 -9.41 -4.12
C ILE A 17 21.71 -8.45 -3.77
N ILE A 18 21.97 -8.24 -2.48
CA ILE A 18 23.04 -7.38 -1.98
C ILE A 18 24.09 -8.27 -1.30
N GLY A 19 25.32 -8.30 -1.83
CA GLY A 19 26.45 -9.06 -1.27
C GLY A 19 27.43 -9.58 -2.33
N THR A 20 28.54 -10.15 -1.88
CA THR A 20 29.66 -10.58 -2.74
C THR A 20 29.46 -11.95 -3.41
N VAL A 21 28.39 -12.68 -3.08
CA VAL A 21 28.05 -13.97 -3.68
C VAL A 21 26.73 -13.84 -4.45
N ALA A 22 26.70 -12.96 -5.45
CA ALA A 22 25.65 -12.96 -6.47
C ALA A 22 25.90 -14.13 -7.45
N GLN A 23 25.89 -15.37 -6.96
CA GLN A 23 26.02 -16.55 -7.78
C GLN A 23 24.70 -16.80 -8.53
N GLY A 24 24.57 -16.15 -9.70
CA GLY A 24 23.64 -16.54 -10.76
C GLY A 24 22.16 -16.67 -10.37
N ARG A 25 21.62 -15.74 -9.57
CA ARG A 25 20.22 -15.84 -9.11
C ARG A 25 19.24 -15.09 -10.00
N THR A 26 18.24 -15.86 -10.42
CA THR A 26 17.15 -15.60 -11.36
C THR A 26 16.00 -14.81 -10.73
N VAL A 27 15.02 -14.41 -11.54
CA VAL A 27 13.70 -13.89 -11.11
C VAL A 27 13.06 -14.79 -10.03
N ASP A 28 13.39 -16.09 -10.01
CA ASP A 28 12.92 -17.03 -8.99
C ASP A 28 13.33 -16.63 -7.58
N ALA A 29 14.52 -16.04 -7.39
CA ALA A 29 14.94 -15.59 -6.07
C ALA A 29 14.05 -14.45 -5.57
N LEU A 30 13.54 -13.58 -6.44
CA LEU A 30 12.55 -12.58 -6.04
C LEU A 30 11.23 -13.24 -5.67
N ILE A 31 10.73 -14.18 -6.50
CA ILE A 31 9.44 -14.87 -6.28
C ILE A 31 9.46 -15.71 -4.99
N TRP A 32 10.57 -16.36 -4.66
CA TRP A 32 10.65 -17.35 -3.57
C TRP A 32 11.40 -16.87 -2.32
N ALA A 33 12.08 -15.72 -2.34
CA ALA A 33 12.72 -15.15 -1.14
C ALA A 33 11.70 -14.47 -0.20
N PRO A 34 12.11 -14.20 1.07
CA PRO A 34 11.29 -13.45 2.01
C PRO A 34 10.88 -12.08 1.42
N PRO A 35 9.60 -11.71 1.47
CA PRO A 35 9.10 -10.54 0.76
C PRO A 35 9.75 -9.26 1.30
N PHE A 36 10.69 -8.69 0.55
CA PHE A 36 11.35 -7.42 0.91
C PHE A 36 10.38 -6.23 0.86
N LEU A 37 9.25 -6.40 0.16
CA LEU A 37 8.17 -5.42 0.12
C LEU A 37 7.48 -5.26 1.47
N GLY A 38 7.39 -6.31 2.30
CA GLY A 38 6.79 -6.19 3.64
C GLY A 38 7.47 -5.11 4.50
N PRO A 39 8.79 -5.18 4.70
CA PRO A 39 9.53 -4.13 5.38
C PRO A 39 9.48 -2.75 4.71
N SER A 40 9.44 -2.67 3.37
CA SER A 40 9.37 -1.37 2.69
C SER A 40 8.04 -0.65 2.96
N PHE A 41 6.94 -1.38 3.19
CA PHE A 41 5.67 -0.78 3.63
C PHE A 41 5.81 -0.04 4.95
N MET A 42 6.64 -0.52 5.88
CA MET A 42 6.88 0.15 7.17
C MET A 42 7.64 1.48 7.02
N ILE A 43 8.31 1.70 5.88
CA ILE A 43 8.86 3.00 5.51
C ILE A 43 7.71 3.94 5.14
N LEU A 44 6.83 3.51 4.23
CA LEU A 44 5.67 4.28 3.78
C LEU A 44 4.70 4.59 4.92
N THR A 45 4.40 3.64 5.80
CA THR A 45 3.55 3.85 6.98
C THR A 45 4.16 4.86 7.93
N GLY A 46 5.48 4.81 8.14
CA GLY A 46 6.17 5.80 8.94
C GLY A 46 6.17 7.19 8.31
N ALA A 47 6.36 7.28 6.99
CA ALA A 47 6.26 8.53 6.25
C ALA A 47 4.85 9.13 6.34
N LEU A 48 3.82 8.31 6.13
CA LEU A 48 2.41 8.70 6.29
C LEU A 48 2.14 9.23 7.71
N GLY A 49 2.60 8.52 8.74
CA GLY A 49 2.41 8.92 10.14
C GLY A 49 3.10 10.24 10.48
N ILE A 50 4.33 10.47 10.01
CA ILE A 50 5.03 11.75 10.20
C ILE A 50 4.31 12.87 9.46
N SER A 51 3.93 12.65 8.19
CA SER A 51 3.21 13.67 7.42
C SER A 51 1.84 13.99 8.01
N ALA A 52 1.18 13.03 8.65
CA ALA A 52 -0.09 13.26 9.33
C ALA A 52 0.05 14.20 10.53
N ALA A 53 1.20 14.22 11.20
CA ALA A 53 1.47 15.09 12.34
C ALA A 53 1.77 16.55 11.96
N TRP A 54 2.06 16.84 10.69
CA TRP A 54 2.33 18.21 10.22
C TRP A 54 1.09 18.83 9.60
N ILE A 55 0.78 20.05 10.03
CA ILE A 55 -0.41 20.79 9.58
C ILE A 55 -0.09 21.49 8.27
N GLU A 56 -0.93 21.31 7.26
CA GLU A 56 -0.86 22.10 6.04
C GLU A 56 -1.68 23.39 6.19
N HIS A 57 -1.06 24.57 6.08
CA HIS A 57 -1.78 25.84 6.23
C HIS A 57 -1.25 26.92 5.26
N PRO A 58 -2.11 27.46 4.37
CA PRO A 58 -3.52 27.10 4.17
C PRO A 58 -3.71 25.70 3.60
N THR A 59 -4.92 25.12 3.72
CA THR A 59 -5.24 23.80 3.18
C THR A 59 -4.92 23.72 1.67
N ASN A 60 -4.36 22.59 1.22
CA ASN A 60 -3.95 22.34 -0.17
C ASN A 60 -2.83 23.24 -0.73
N SER A 61 -2.09 23.99 0.10
CA SER A 61 -1.05 24.93 -0.34
C SER A 61 0.35 24.32 -0.58
N GLY A 62 0.60 23.12 -0.06
CA GLY A 62 1.94 22.53 0.06
C GLY A 62 2.79 23.11 1.19
N ARG A 63 2.27 24.09 1.95
CA ARG A 63 3.02 24.72 3.03
C ARG A 63 2.72 24.01 4.35
N LEU A 64 3.67 23.22 4.80
CA LEU A 64 3.57 22.50 6.07
C LEU A 64 4.15 23.34 7.21
N ARG A 65 3.39 23.45 8.30
CA ARG A 65 3.84 23.98 9.57
C ARG A 65 4.50 22.87 10.38
N LEU A 66 5.78 23.06 10.68
CA LEU A 66 6.57 22.16 11.51
C LEU A 66 6.46 22.58 12.99
N LEU A 67 7.42 22.17 13.82
CA LEU A 67 7.49 22.58 15.22
C LEU A 67 7.64 24.11 15.34
N GLY A 68 6.76 24.74 16.13
CA GLY A 68 6.79 26.19 16.39
C GLY A 68 6.29 27.04 15.22
N SER A 69 7.13 27.95 14.73
CA SER A 69 6.87 28.86 13.61
C SER A 69 7.59 28.45 12.32
N ALA A 70 8.31 27.32 12.32
CA ALA A 70 9.01 26.82 11.15
C ALA A 70 8.00 26.31 10.11
N HIS A 71 8.27 26.59 8.83
CA HIS A 71 7.47 26.12 7.72
C HIS A 71 8.37 25.51 6.65
N VAL A 72 7.86 24.52 5.93
CA VAL A 72 8.49 23.95 4.75
C VAL A 72 7.51 23.96 3.58
N GLN A 73 7.98 24.40 2.41
CA GLN A 73 7.22 24.30 1.18
C GLN A 73 7.51 22.97 0.51
N MET A 74 6.47 22.15 0.37
CA MET A 74 6.53 20.87 -0.32
C MET A 74 6.24 21.06 -1.82
N PRO A 75 6.76 20.17 -2.69
CA PRO A 75 6.46 20.20 -4.12
C PRO A 75 5.01 19.82 -4.44
N TYR A 76 4.34 19.13 -3.52
CA TYR A 76 2.93 18.74 -3.61
C TYR A 76 2.22 19.11 -2.31
N ASN A 77 0.92 19.41 -2.40
CA ASN A 77 0.08 19.54 -1.23
C ASN A 77 -0.18 18.17 -0.58
N LYS A 78 -0.65 18.18 0.68
CA LYS A 78 -0.80 16.97 1.50
C LYS A 78 -1.75 15.97 0.87
N THR A 79 -2.88 16.43 0.33
CA THR A 79 -3.85 15.63 -0.42
C THR A 79 -3.21 14.88 -1.59
N ARG A 80 -2.47 15.60 -2.46
CA ARG A 80 -1.78 15.01 -3.61
C ARG A 80 -0.66 14.06 -3.19
N ALA A 81 0.09 14.40 -2.15
CA ALA A 81 1.11 13.52 -1.59
C ALA A 81 0.49 12.22 -1.05
N TYR A 82 -0.69 12.28 -0.43
CA TYR A 82 -1.41 11.09 0.05
C TYR A 82 -1.90 10.18 -1.07
N PHE A 83 -2.39 10.73 -2.19
CA PHE A 83 -2.68 9.92 -3.37
C PHE A 83 -1.43 9.17 -3.86
N LEU A 84 -0.26 9.84 -3.91
CA LEU A 84 0.99 9.19 -4.31
C LEU A 84 1.47 8.14 -3.31
N ILE A 85 1.31 8.37 -2.01
CA ILE A 85 1.63 7.37 -0.97
C ILE A 85 0.71 6.14 -1.11
N VAL A 86 -0.59 6.35 -1.32
CA VAL A 86 -1.56 5.28 -1.58
C VAL A 86 -1.20 4.54 -2.88
N ALA A 87 -0.75 5.24 -3.92
CA ALA A 87 -0.27 4.60 -5.14
C ALA A 87 0.93 3.67 -4.87
N MET A 88 1.89 4.09 -4.05
CA MET A 88 3.03 3.27 -3.66
C MET A 88 2.63 2.05 -2.84
N PHE A 89 1.66 2.20 -1.92
CA PHE A 89 1.10 1.06 -1.20
C PHE A 89 0.41 0.07 -2.16
N ASN A 90 -0.44 0.55 -3.07
CA ASN A 90 -1.12 -0.30 -4.06
C ASN A 90 -0.13 -0.97 -5.00
N LEU A 91 0.94 -0.29 -5.41
CA LEU A 91 1.97 -0.87 -6.25
C LEU A 91 2.66 -2.02 -5.52
N GLY A 92 3.03 -1.80 -4.26
CA GLY A 92 3.63 -2.82 -3.44
C GLY A 92 2.73 -4.05 -3.24
N THR A 93 1.43 -3.86 -2.98
CA THR A 93 0.50 -4.98 -2.78
C THR A 93 0.22 -5.70 -4.09
N THR A 94 0.16 -4.97 -5.20
CA THR A 94 0.01 -5.54 -6.55
C THR A 94 1.21 -6.42 -6.91
N ILE A 95 2.43 -5.91 -6.72
CA ILE A 95 3.66 -6.69 -6.97
C ILE A 95 3.68 -7.92 -6.06
N SER A 96 3.38 -7.77 -4.77
CA SER A 96 3.32 -8.90 -3.83
C SER A 96 2.31 -9.95 -4.28
N SER A 97 1.10 -9.54 -4.67
CA SER A 97 0.05 -10.45 -5.14
C SER A 97 0.46 -11.18 -6.42
N VAL A 98 1.09 -10.48 -7.37
CA VAL A 98 1.61 -11.10 -8.60
C VAL A 98 2.65 -12.15 -8.27
N MET A 99 3.60 -11.84 -7.38
CA MET A 99 4.65 -12.78 -6.98
C MET A 99 4.09 -14.00 -6.25
N ASP A 100 3.12 -13.80 -5.34
CA ASP A 100 2.50 -14.90 -4.61
C ASP A 100 1.70 -15.82 -5.55
N HIS A 101 0.99 -15.26 -6.53
CA HIS A 101 0.20 -16.04 -7.49
C HIS A 101 1.05 -16.65 -8.62
N ALA A 102 2.21 -16.07 -8.94
CA ALA A 102 3.18 -16.66 -9.86
C ALA A 102 3.71 -18.01 -9.36
N ARG A 103 3.80 -18.21 -8.04
CA ARG A 103 4.16 -19.52 -7.44
C ARG A 103 3.16 -20.63 -7.78
N LEU A 104 1.94 -20.25 -8.14
CA LEU A 104 0.85 -21.15 -8.54
C LEU A 104 0.54 -21.02 -10.04
N ASN A 105 1.46 -20.47 -10.83
CA ASN A 105 1.34 -20.26 -12.28
C ASN A 105 0.07 -19.53 -12.75
N PHE A 106 -0.61 -18.81 -11.85
CA PHE A 106 -1.92 -18.21 -12.13
C PHE A 106 -2.98 -19.21 -12.65
N ASP A 107 -2.91 -20.48 -12.24
CA ASP A 107 -3.78 -21.55 -12.76
C ASP A 107 -5.29 -21.27 -12.58
N ASN A 108 -5.66 -20.50 -11.54
CA ASN A 108 -7.03 -20.09 -11.30
C ASN A 108 -7.29 -18.67 -11.82
N PRO A 109 -8.25 -18.44 -12.74
CA PRO A 109 -8.49 -17.12 -13.31
C PRO A 109 -8.87 -16.05 -12.27
N TYR A 110 -9.47 -16.43 -11.14
CA TYR A 110 -9.85 -15.47 -10.09
C TYR A 110 -8.64 -14.81 -9.40
N VAL A 111 -7.46 -15.43 -9.48
CA VAL A 111 -6.23 -14.88 -8.89
C VAL A 111 -5.70 -13.66 -9.66
N TRP A 112 -6.25 -13.37 -10.85
CA TRP A 112 -5.96 -12.15 -11.62
C TRP A 112 -6.72 -10.92 -11.12
N LEU A 113 -7.82 -11.10 -10.38
CA LEU A 113 -8.62 -9.98 -9.85
C LEU A 113 -7.79 -8.99 -9.03
N PRO A 114 -7.01 -9.39 -8.01
CA PRO A 114 -6.17 -8.44 -7.26
C PRO A 114 -5.10 -7.77 -8.13
N THR A 115 -4.55 -8.46 -9.14
CA THR A 115 -3.56 -7.88 -10.05
C THR A 115 -4.14 -6.75 -10.89
N VAL A 116 -5.25 -7.01 -11.59
CA VAL A 116 -5.87 -6.03 -12.50
C VAL A 116 -6.43 -4.84 -11.72
N SER A 117 -7.16 -5.13 -10.64
CA SER A 117 -7.74 -4.09 -9.80
C SER A 117 -6.68 -3.26 -9.07
N GLY A 118 -5.59 -3.90 -8.61
CA GLY A 118 -4.47 -3.23 -7.97
C GLY A 118 -3.74 -2.28 -8.93
N LEU A 119 -3.46 -2.75 -10.15
CA LEU A 119 -2.87 -1.89 -11.20
C LEU A 119 -3.78 -0.71 -11.53
N PHE A 120 -5.09 -0.93 -11.63
CA PHE A 120 -6.06 0.14 -11.84
C PHE A 120 -6.04 1.17 -10.70
N ALA A 121 -5.99 0.71 -9.45
CA ALA A 121 -5.87 1.58 -8.28
C ALA A 121 -4.56 2.37 -8.27
N VAL A 122 -3.42 1.77 -8.66
CA VAL A 122 -2.15 2.49 -8.84
C VAL A 122 -2.30 3.62 -9.85
N VAL A 123 -2.82 3.33 -11.04
CA VAL A 123 -2.96 4.33 -12.11
C VAL A 123 -3.88 5.46 -11.67
N ALA A 124 -5.04 5.15 -11.08
CA ALA A 124 -5.98 6.16 -10.60
C ALA A 124 -5.36 7.06 -9.50
N ALA A 125 -4.64 6.45 -8.55
CA ALA A 125 -3.97 7.16 -7.47
C ALA A 125 -2.82 8.06 -7.98
N VAL A 126 -1.98 7.55 -8.89
CA VAL A 126 -0.94 8.34 -9.54
C VAL A 126 -1.56 9.52 -10.29
N ALA A 127 -2.61 9.29 -11.10
CA ALA A 127 -3.28 10.34 -11.83
C ALA A 127 -3.76 11.47 -10.91
N LEU A 128 -4.47 11.15 -9.81
CA LEU A 128 -4.91 12.14 -8.83
C LEU A 128 -3.75 12.84 -8.09
N GLY A 129 -2.62 12.17 -7.89
CA GLY A 129 -1.42 12.81 -7.34
C GLY A 129 -0.87 13.93 -8.23
N PHE A 130 -1.09 13.84 -9.54
CA PHE A 130 -0.59 14.84 -10.52
C PHE A 130 -1.65 15.83 -11.01
N ILE A 131 -2.94 15.53 -10.89
CA ILE A 131 -4.03 16.44 -11.24
C ILE A 131 -4.18 17.53 -10.17
N THR A 132 -4.20 18.79 -10.59
CA THR A 132 -4.33 19.95 -9.68
C THR A 132 -5.77 20.26 -9.28
N LYS A 133 -6.72 20.00 -10.19
CA LYS A 133 -8.15 20.25 -9.99
C LYS A 133 -8.94 19.03 -10.46
N PRO A 134 -9.06 18.00 -9.63
CA PRO A 134 -9.76 16.78 -10.02
C PRO A 134 -11.24 17.06 -10.24
N THR A 135 -11.79 16.49 -11.30
CA THR A 135 -13.21 16.50 -11.58
C THR A 135 -13.93 15.47 -10.72
N ARG A 136 -15.26 15.56 -10.63
CA ARG A 136 -16.08 14.53 -9.96
C ARG A 136 -15.84 13.14 -10.56
N THR A 137 -15.65 13.06 -11.87
CA THR A 137 -15.36 11.79 -12.55
C THR A 137 -14.04 11.21 -12.07
N ASP A 138 -12.97 12.01 -11.97
CA ASP A 138 -11.67 11.55 -11.48
C ASP A 138 -11.77 10.98 -10.05
N LEU A 139 -12.51 11.67 -9.18
CA LEU A 139 -12.74 11.25 -7.80
C LEU A 139 -13.57 9.96 -7.72
N VAL A 140 -14.64 9.84 -8.52
CA VAL A 140 -15.48 8.62 -8.58
C VAL A 140 -14.69 7.44 -9.14
N THR A 141 -13.85 7.65 -10.17
CA THR A 141 -12.98 6.62 -10.74
C THR A 141 -12.00 6.11 -9.68
N TYR A 142 -11.35 7.01 -8.95
CA TYR A 142 -10.45 6.65 -7.87
C TYR A 142 -11.16 5.95 -6.70
N ALA A 143 -12.32 6.45 -6.27
CA ALA A 143 -13.13 5.83 -5.22
C ALA A 143 -13.58 4.42 -5.62
N THR A 144 -13.95 4.23 -6.89
CA THR A 144 -14.30 2.92 -7.44
C THR A 144 -13.09 1.98 -7.42
N ALA A 145 -11.92 2.45 -7.90
CA ALA A 145 -10.71 1.64 -7.94
C ALA A 145 -10.27 1.16 -6.55
N THR A 146 -10.25 2.05 -5.57
CA THR A 146 -9.86 1.75 -4.18
C THR A 146 -10.95 1.00 -3.41
N GLY A 147 -12.23 1.29 -3.67
CA GLY A 147 -13.36 0.51 -3.17
C GLY A 147 -13.36 -0.94 -3.67
N MET A 148 -12.98 -1.18 -4.93
CA MET A 148 -12.78 -2.53 -5.46
C MET A 148 -11.68 -3.27 -4.70
N GLN A 149 -10.57 -2.59 -4.32
CA GLN A 149 -9.53 -3.22 -3.48
C GLN A 149 -10.09 -3.67 -2.13
N VAL A 150 -10.94 -2.88 -1.48
CA VAL A 150 -11.60 -3.26 -0.23
C VAL A 150 -12.39 -4.55 -0.41
N VAL A 151 -13.27 -4.59 -1.42
CA VAL A 151 -14.12 -5.77 -1.67
C VAL A 151 -13.29 -7.00 -2.03
N ILE A 152 -12.35 -6.87 -2.96
CA ILE A 152 -11.49 -7.98 -3.42
C ILE A 152 -10.61 -8.50 -2.29
N GLY A 153 -10.03 -7.61 -1.49
CA GLY A 153 -9.20 -7.99 -0.36
C GLY A 153 -9.96 -8.72 0.73
N LEU A 154 -11.20 -8.28 1.04
CA LEU A 154 -12.07 -8.97 2.01
C LEU A 154 -12.47 -10.37 1.51
N ILE A 155 -12.92 -10.48 0.25
CA ILE A 155 -13.28 -11.76 -0.36
C ILE A 155 -12.07 -12.69 -0.41
N GLY A 156 -10.92 -12.19 -0.87
CA GLY A 156 -9.67 -12.94 -0.92
C GLY A 156 -9.23 -13.42 0.46
N GLY A 157 -9.39 -12.60 1.50
CA GLY A 157 -9.08 -12.95 2.88
C GLY A 157 -9.94 -14.11 3.39
N LEU A 158 -11.24 -14.09 3.08
CA LEU A 158 -12.15 -15.20 3.40
C LEU A 158 -11.79 -16.48 2.63
N LEU A 159 -11.43 -16.38 1.34
CA LEU A 159 -11.00 -17.52 0.55
C LEU A 159 -9.69 -18.13 1.08
N HIS A 160 -8.72 -17.29 1.46
CA HIS A 160 -7.47 -17.73 2.09
C HIS A 160 -7.69 -18.33 3.48
N LEU A 161 -8.64 -17.79 4.26
CA LEU A 161 -9.04 -18.36 5.54
C LEU A 161 -9.66 -19.75 5.34
N ASN A 162 -10.53 -19.89 4.34
CA ASN A 162 -11.19 -21.14 4.02
C ASN A 162 -10.20 -22.23 3.61
N SER A 163 -9.25 -21.92 2.71
CA SER A 163 -8.21 -22.88 2.28
C SER A 163 -7.25 -23.28 3.41
N THR A 164 -7.00 -22.38 4.36
CA THR A 164 -6.03 -22.62 5.44
C THR A 164 -6.64 -23.35 6.63
N LEU A 165 -7.88 -22.99 7.01
CA LEU A 165 -8.53 -23.42 8.24
C LEU A 165 -9.85 -24.18 8.04
N LEU A 166 -10.80 -23.60 7.31
CA LEU A 166 -12.21 -24.03 7.39
C LEU A 166 -12.50 -25.30 6.59
N SER A 167 -11.82 -25.52 5.47
CA SER A 167 -12.05 -26.68 4.59
C SER A 167 -11.37 -27.97 5.08
N GLN A 168 -10.76 -27.98 6.27
CA GLN A 168 -9.83 -29.01 6.69
C GLN A 168 -10.05 -29.41 8.15
N PRO A 169 -9.93 -30.70 8.50
CA PRO A 169 -10.32 -31.23 9.82
C PRO A 169 -9.35 -30.86 10.96
N ALA A 170 -8.21 -30.24 10.65
CA ALA A 170 -7.20 -29.88 11.65
C ALA A 170 -6.49 -28.57 11.30
N ILE A 171 -6.16 -27.81 12.34
CA ILE A 171 -5.28 -26.64 12.26
C ILE A 171 -3.84 -27.14 12.12
N VAL A 172 -3.22 -26.82 10.98
CA VAL A 172 -1.84 -27.21 10.68
C VAL A 172 -1.00 -25.94 10.53
N VAL A 173 -0.07 -25.72 11.46
CA VAL A 173 0.80 -24.53 11.48
C VAL A 173 1.55 -24.36 10.15
N GLU A 174 1.98 -25.47 9.54
CA GLU A 174 2.67 -25.47 8.26
C GLU A 174 1.89 -24.76 7.14
N ARG A 175 0.55 -24.79 7.18
CA ARG A 175 -0.29 -24.10 6.18
C ARG A 175 -0.26 -22.59 6.33
N PHE A 176 0.00 -22.06 7.51
CA PHE A 176 0.21 -20.62 7.72
C PHE A 176 1.60 -20.17 7.27
N ILE A 177 2.58 -21.07 7.32
CA ILE A 177 3.97 -20.77 6.95
C ILE A 177 4.19 -20.93 5.44
N ARG A 178 3.62 -21.99 4.83
CA ARG A 178 3.85 -22.36 3.42
C ARG A 178 2.62 -22.31 2.52
N GLY A 179 1.43 -22.17 3.10
CA GLY A 179 0.18 -22.08 2.34
C GLY A 179 -0.11 -20.66 1.87
N SER A 180 -1.38 -20.43 1.52
CA SER A 180 -1.83 -19.11 1.08
C SER A 180 -1.66 -18.07 2.20
N PRO A 181 -0.99 -16.93 1.94
CA PRO A 181 -0.73 -15.93 2.97
C PRO A 181 -2.04 -15.29 3.44
N LEU A 182 -2.47 -15.60 4.66
CA LEU A 182 -3.78 -15.19 5.18
C LEU A 182 -3.95 -13.66 5.24
N LEU A 183 -2.90 -12.93 5.62
CA LEU A 183 -2.97 -11.48 5.82
C LEU A 183 -2.80 -10.66 4.53
N ALA A 184 -2.30 -11.26 3.44
CA ALA A 184 -2.01 -10.51 2.22
C ALA A 184 -3.28 -9.91 1.57
N PRO A 185 -4.41 -10.63 1.44
CA PRO A 185 -5.64 -10.02 0.95
C PRO A 185 -6.21 -8.94 1.87
N PHE A 186 -6.08 -9.10 3.20
CA PHE A 186 -6.51 -8.07 4.14
C PHE A 186 -5.67 -6.80 4.04
N LEU A 187 -4.37 -6.92 3.72
CA LEU A 187 -3.53 -5.76 3.42
C LEU A 187 -4.01 -5.01 2.17
N ILE A 188 -4.43 -5.73 1.13
CA ILE A 188 -5.06 -5.11 -0.06
C ILE A 188 -6.31 -4.32 0.35
N ALA A 189 -7.17 -4.91 1.17
CA ALA A 189 -8.38 -4.21 1.65
C ALA A 189 -8.04 -2.97 2.49
N PHE A 190 -7.04 -3.07 3.38
CA PHE A 190 -6.57 -1.96 4.20
C PHE A 190 -6.04 -0.80 3.36
N VAL A 191 -5.24 -1.10 2.33
CA VAL A 191 -4.72 -0.07 1.41
C VAL A 191 -5.84 0.57 0.59
N GLY A 192 -6.83 -0.21 0.14
CA GLY A 192 -8.04 0.32 -0.49
C GLY A 192 -8.79 1.28 0.43
N PHE A 193 -8.94 0.90 1.70
CA PHE A 193 -9.59 1.73 2.71
C PHE A 193 -8.81 3.01 3.02
N LEU A 194 -7.48 2.95 3.14
CA LEU A 194 -6.62 4.13 3.22
C LEU A 194 -6.85 5.05 2.01
N GLY A 195 -7.00 4.47 0.82
CA GLY A 195 -7.31 5.22 -0.38
C GLY A 195 -8.61 6.03 -0.27
N LEU A 196 -9.67 5.44 0.27
CA LEU A 196 -10.94 6.12 0.52
C LEU A 196 -10.83 7.22 1.58
N ILE A 197 -10.01 7.03 2.61
CA ILE A 197 -9.76 8.06 3.65
C ILE A 197 -9.16 9.34 3.04
N VAL A 198 -8.35 9.24 1.99
CA VAL A 198 -7.77 10.44 1.32
C VAL A 198 -8.85 11.35 0.70
N LEU A 199 -10.07 10.86 0.49
CA LEU A 199 -11.20 11.65 -0.04
C LEU A 199 -11.96 12.43 1.03
N LEU A 200 -11.64 12.23 2.31
CA LEU A 200 -12.22 13.05 3.38
C LEU A 200 -11.78 14.51 3.27
N ASP A 201 -12.53 15.40 3.91
CA ASP A 201 -12.23 16.83 3.92
C ASP A 201 -10.80 17.07 4.43
N PRO A 202 -9.92 17.71 3.64
CA PRO A 202 -8.55 17.97 4.04
C PRO A 202 -8.42 19.16 5.02
N ALA A 203 -9.50 19.89 5.31
CA ALA A 203 -9.47 20.99 6.27
C ALA A 203 -9.09 20.49 7.68
N GLU A 204 -8.08 21.14 8.27
CA GLU A 204 -7.59 20.84 9.62
C GLU A 204 -8.08 21.95 10.59
N GLU A 205 -8.46 21.62 11.83
CA GLU A 205 -9.17 22.50 12.80
C GLU A 205 -8.53 23.90 13.02
N ALA A 206 -7.26 24.07 12.69
CA ALA A 206 -6.56 25.35 12.71
C ALA A 206 -7.12 26.41 11.72
N GLU A 207 -8.07 26.04 10.85
CA GLU A 207 -8.78 26.96 9.95
C GLU A 207 -9.92 27.76 10.60
N SER A 208 -10.30 27.46 11.85
CA SER A 208 -11.31 28.25 12.55
C SER A 208 -10.73 29.61 12.97
N PRO A 209 -11.37 30.75 12.58
CA PRO A 209 -10.96 32.05 13.09
C PRO A 209 -11.11 32.08 14.62
N PRO A 210 -10.33 32.92 15.33
CA PRO A 210 -10.60 33.14 16.74
C PRO A 210 -12.07 33.55 16.88
N THR A 211 -12.83 32.83 17.69
CA THR A 211 -14.13 33.28 18.15
C THR A 211 -13.89 34.51 19.02
N ASP A 212 -14.20 35.69 18.49
CA ASP A 212 -14.26 36.93 19.25
C ASP A 212 -15.26 36.83 20.43
#